data_AF-A0A225E887-F1
#
_entry.id   AF-A0A225E887-F1
#
_cell.length_a   1.000
_cell.length_b   1.000
_cell.length_c   1.000
_cell.angle_alpha   90.00
_cell.angle_beta   90.00
_cell.angle_gamma   90.00
#
_symmetry.space_group_name_H-M   'P 1'
#
loop_
_entity.id
_entity.type
_entity.pdbx_description
1 polymer ?
#
loop_
_entity_poly.entity_id
_entity_poly.type
_entity_poly.pdbx_seq_one_letter_code
_entity_poly.pdbx_strand_id
1 'polypeptide(L)'
;MGVVPEDWIPRLAVAVAAALREYSAWRLRGKPVVAFDVGCFPWHGSVELSLLTADELDTDPALQEPGELAAWHHYNFSAGLSSWDPESELGRQMAEAYQAADNEGSRLATVDTFLRACAEAIARPEVTEALGSLVRDARFQIRVAHPDNGRQFWPPGPADGAA
;
A
#
# COMPACT_ATOMS: atom_id res chain seq x y z
N MET A 1 -1.27 9.89 -22.98
CA MET A 1 -1.90 9.89 -21.64
C MET A 1 -0.99 9.07 -20.74
N GLY A 2 -0.73 9.54 -19.51
CA GLY A 2 0.07 8.76 -18.55
C GLY A 2 -0.60 7.42 -18.24
N VAL A 3 0.21 6.41 -17.88
CA VAL A 3 -0.28 5.07 -17.50
C VAL A 3 -1.17 5.14 -16.26
N VAL A 4 -0.91 6.11 -15.38
CA VAL A 4 -1.70 6.38 -14.17
C VAL A 4 -2.57 7.61 -14.41
N PRO A 5 -3.90 7.54 -14.19
CA PRO A 5 -4.79 8.70 -14.26
C PRO A 5 -4.38 9.81 -13.29
N GLU A 6 -4.55 11.08 -13.68
CA GLU A 6 -4.08 12.25 -12.92
C GLU A 6 -4.68 12.34 -11.50
N ASP A 7 -5.90 11.86 -11.31
CA ASP A 7 -6.62 11.84 -10.03
C ASP A 7 -6.40 10.56 -9.21
N TRP A 8 -5.66 9.59 -9.75
CA TRP A 8 -5.51 8.27 -9.12
C TRP A 8 -4.77 8.36 -7.78
N ILE A 9 -3.62 9.06 -7.74
CA ILE A 9 -2.81 9.26 -6.53
C ILE A 9 -3.59 9.96 -5.41
N PRO A 10 -4.21 11.14 -5.62
CA PRO A 10 -4.95 11.80 -4.55
C PRO A 10 -6.18 11.00 -4.09
N ARG A 11 -6.84 10.27 -4.98
CA ARG A 11 -7.96 9.38 -4.60
C ARG A 11 -7.50 8.20 -3.76
N LEU A 12 -6.38 7.57 -4.12
CA LEU A 12 -5.80 6.51 -3.30
C LEU A 12 -5.41 7.05 -1.92
N ALA A 13 -4.77 8.21 -1.85
CA ALA A 13 -4.35 8.81 -0.58
C ALA A 13 -5.54 9.06 0.36
N VAL A 14 -6.65 9.60 -0.15
CA VAL A 14 -7.88 9.80 0.62
C VAL A 14 -8.43 8.47 1.13
N ALA A 15 -8.48 7.44 0.28
CA ALA A 15 -9.00 6.13 0.68
C ALA A 15 -8.11 5.45 1.74
N VAL A 16 -6.78 5.53 1.59
CA VAL A 16 -5.83 4.98 2.57
C VAL A 16 -5.95 5.69 3.90
N ALA A 17 -6.02 7.02 3.91
CA ALA A 17 -6.20 7.79 5.13
C ALA A 17 -7.51 7.43 5.83
N ALA A 18 -8.60 7.27 5.08
CA ALA A 18 -9.90 6.88 5.63
C ALA A 18 -9.88 5.46 6.21
N ALA A 19 -9.30 4.48 5.49
CA ALA A 19 -9.17 3.11 5.96
C ALA A 19 -8.31 2.98 7.21
N LEU A 20 -7.18 3.70 7.29
CA LEU A 20 -6.35 3.73 8.50
C LEU A 20 -7.11 4.29 9.70
N ARG A 21 -7.90 5.36 9.51
CA ARG A 21 -8.69 5.98 10.58
C ARG A 21 -9.82 5.07 11.05
N GLU A 22 -10.56 4.46 10.11
CA GLU A 22 -11.60 3.48 10.44
C GLU A 22 -10.96 2.30 11.18
N TYR A 23 -9.96 1.65 10.60
CA TYR A 23 -9.37 0.44 11.18
C TYR A 23 -8.77 0.66 12.58
N SER A 24 -8.01 1.75 12.76
CA SER A 24 -7.34 2.06 14.03
C SER A 24 -8.32 2.29 15.17
N ALA A 25 -9.45 2.96 14.90
CA ALA A 25 -10.49 3.22 15.89
C ALA A 25 -11.14 1.94 16.44
N TRP A 26 -11.30 0.91 15.60
CA TRP A 26 -12.04 -0.30 15.97
C TRP A 26 -11.17 -1.47 16.41
N ARG A 27 -10.01 -1.68 15.75
CA ARG A 27 -9.27 -2.96 15.80
C ARG A 27 -7.91 -2.89 16.45
N LEU A 28 -7.17 -1.78 16.28
CA LEU A 28 -5.83 -1.66 16.86
C LEU A 28 -5.87 -1.33 18.35
N ARG A 29 -6.84 -0.55 18.85
CA ARG A 29 -7.02 -0.22 20.28
C ARG A 29 -5.72 0.22 20.99
N GLY A 30 -4.84 0.93 20.29
CA GLY A 30 -3.56 1.39 20.82
C GLY A 30 -2.41 0.37 20.80
N LYS A 31 -2.58 -0.80 20.18
CA LYS A 31 -1.48 -1.74 19.94
C LYS A 31 -0.38 -1.07 19.10
N PRO A 32 0.90 -1.14 19.53
CA PRO A 32 2.01 -0.61 18.76
C PRO A 32 2.15 -1.31 17.40
N VAL A 33 2.25 -0.53 16.34
CA VAL A 33 2.47 -1.01 14.97
C VAL A 33 3.96 -0.96 14.64
N VAL A 34 4.48 -2.04 14.05
CA VAL A 34 5.87 -2.15 13.58
C VAL A 34 5.98 -2.06 12.06
N ALA A 35 4.92 -2.36 11.30
CA ALA A 35 4.92 -2.18 9.86
C ALA A 35 3.54 -1.79 9.34
N PHE A 36 3.53 -0.93 8.33
CA PHE A 36 2.39 -0.68 7.45
C PHE A 36 2.81 -1.02 6.02
N ASP A 37 2.03 -1.86 5.34
CA ASP A 37 2.31 -2.31 3.98
C ASP A 37 1.16 -1.96 3.04
N VAL A 38 1.52 -1.57 1.82
CA VAL A 38 0.61 -1.38 0.70
C VAL A 38 0.96 -2.36 -0.41
N GLY A 39 0.17 -3.41 -0.53
CA GLY A 39 0.20 -4.35 -1.63
C GLY A 39 -0.44 -3.73 -2.86
N CYS A 40 0.21 -3.84 -4.02
CA CYS A 40 -0.31 -3.34 -5.29
C CYS A 40 -0.24 -4.47 -6.32
N PHE A 41 -1.40 -4.89 -6.81
CA PHE A 41 -1.54 -6.04 -7.70
C PHE A 41 -2.31 -5.65 -8.97
N PRO A 42 -1.65 -5.00 -9.95
CA PRO A 42 -2.32 -4.54 -11.16
C PRO A 42 -3.06 -5.64 -11.93
N TRP A 43 -2.53 -6.86 -11.96
CA TRP A 43 -3.18 -8.00 -12.63
C TRP A 43 -4.47 -8.47 -11.92
N HIS A 44 -4.62 -8.19 -10.63
CA HIS A 44 -5.86 -8.44 -9.88
C HIS A 44 -6.75 -7.20 -9.78
N GLY A 45 -6.24 -6.03 -10.16
CA GLY A 45 -6.92 -4.76 -9.95
C GLY A 45 -7.14 -4.48 -8.47
N SER A 46 -6.21 -4.86 -7.59
CA SER A 46 -6.34 -4.68 -6.15
C SER A 46 -5.18 -3.89 -5.55
N VAL A 47 -5.52 -3.05 -4.57
CA VAL A 47 -4.58 -2.47 -3.63
C VAL A 47 -5.00 -2.97 -2.26
N GLU A 48 -4.06 -3.47 -1.48
CA GLU A 48 -4.32 -4.11 -0.20
C GLU A 48 -3.54 -3.38 0.89
N LEU A 49 -4.18 -3.13 2.04
CA LEU A 49 -3.51 -2.51 3.19
C LEU A 49 -3.30 -3.55 4.28
N SER A 50 -2.07 -3.63 4.79
CA SER A 50 -1.71 -4.58 5.84
C SER A 50 -0.96 -3.89 6.98
N LEU A 51 -1.12 -4.42 8.19
CA LEU A 51 -0.40 -3.95 9.38
C LEU A 51 0.26 -5.13 10.09
N LEU A 52 1.43 -4.89 10.68
CA LEU A 52 2.06 -5.80 11.61
C LEU A 52 2.19 -5.09 12.96
N THR A 53 1.72 -5.72 14.03
CA THR A 53 1.87 -5.20 15.41
C THR A 53 3.15 -5.72 16.08
N ALA A 54 3.61 -4.99 17.09
CA ALA A 54 4.75 -5.42 17.90
C ALA A 54 4.51 -6.77 18.58
N ASP A 55 3.30 -6.97 19.12
CA ASP A 55 2.91 -8.23 19.77
C ASP A 55 3.02 -9.44 18.81
N GLU A 56 2.59 -9.27 17.55
CA GLU A 56 2.71 -10.31 16.53
C GLU A 56 4.18 -10.62 16.23
N LEU A 57 4.98 -9.58 15.97
CA LEU A 57 6.39 -9.75 15.63
C LEU A 57 7.22 -10.33 16.78
N ASP A 58 6.92 -9.94 18.02
CA ASP A 58 7.61 -10.46 19.20
C ASP A 58 7.21 -11.92 19.48
N THR A 59 6.01 -12.34 19.06
CA THR A 59 5.55 -13.73 19.13
C THR A 59 6.18 -14.59 18.04
N ASP A 60 6.26 -14.07 16.81
CA ASP A 60 6.88 -14.75 15.67
C ASP A 60 7.76 -13.79 14.86
N PRO A 61 9.08 -13.79 15.13
CA PRO A 61 10.03 -12.94 14.41
C PRO A 61 10.11 -13.22 12.90
N ALA A 62 9.67 -14.40 12.42
CA ALA A 62 9.68 -14.73 11.00
C ALA A 62 8.72 -13.84 10.20
N LEU A 63 7.70 -13.25 10.84
CA LEU A 63 6.73 -12.35 10.19
C LEU A 63 7.37 -11.09 9.59
N GLN A 64 8.61 -10.75 9.96
CA GLN A 64 9.34 -9.65 9.34
C GLN A 64 9.78 -9.96 7.90
N GLU A 65 9.93 -11.23 7.55
CA GLU A 65 10.43 -11.68 6.25
C GLU A 65 9.46 -11.30 5.11
N PRO A 66 9.94 -10.90 3.92
CA PRO A 66 9.07 -10.45 2.82
C PRO A 66 8.02 -11.48 2.37
N GLY A 67 8.30 -12.77 2.52
CA GLY A 67 7.39 -13.85 2.13
C GLY A 67 6.25 -14.13 3.12
N GLU A 68 6.30 -13.56 4.32
CA GLU A 68 5.36 -13.89 5.42
C GLU A 68 4.23 -12.87 5.57
N LEU A 69 4.10 -11.91 4.65
CA LEU A 69 3.09 -10.85 4.73
C LEU A 69 1.65 -11.38 4.81
N ALA A 70 1.35 -12.45 4.07
CA ALA A 70 0.03 -13.08 4.10
C ALA A 70 -0.30 -13.78 5.43
N ALA A 71 0.71 -14.02 6.29
CA ALA A 71 0.53 -14.60 7.62
C ALA A 71 0.22 -13.56 8.70
N TRP A 72 0.30 -12.26 8.39
CA TRP A 72 -0.01 -11.20 9.35
C TRP A 72 -1.49 -11.25 9.75
N HIS A 73 -1.78 -11.08 11.04
CA HIS A 73 -3.16 -11.10 11.54
C HIS A 73 -4.00 -9.97 10.95
N HIS A 74 -3.36 -8.84 10.65
CA HIS A 74 -3.97 -7.67 10.03
C HIS A 74 -3.63 -7.56 8.54
N TYR A 75 -3.42 -8.69 7.85
CA TYR A 75 -3.28 -8.76 6.40
C TYR A 75 -4.56 -8.34 5.67
N ASN A 76 -4.41 -7.55 4.61
CA ASN A 76 -5.47 -6.98 3.77
C ASN A 76 -6.68 -6.51 4.60
N PHE A 77 -6.41 -5.76 5.67
CA PHE A 77 -7.43 -5.33 6.61
C PHE A 77 -8.48 -4.42 5.96
N SER A 78 -8.13 -3.84 4.81
CA SER A 78 -8.95 -2.94 4.03
C SER A 78 -10.15 -3.61 3.37
N ALA A 79 -10.08 -4.90 3.01
CA ALA A 79 -11.12 -5.61 2.28
C ALA A 79 -12.50 -5.67 2.97
N GLY A 80 -12.57 -5.37 4.27
CA GLY A 80 -13.82 -5.36 5.06
C GLY A 80 -14.31 -3.98 5.48
N LEU A 81 -13.68 -2.90 5.02
CA LEU A 81 -13.96 -1.54 5.49
C LEU A 81 -14.92 -0.78 4.58
N SER A 82 -15.81 -0.01 5.20
CA SER A 82 -16.76 0.82 4.45
C SER A 82 -16.09 2.03 3.79
N SER A 83 -15.02 2.56 4.38
CA SER A 83 -14.16 3.58 3.78
C SER A 83 -13.31 3.06 2.63
N TRP A 84 -13.24 1.74 2.46
CA TRP A 84 -12.47 1.09 1.41
C TRP A 84 -13.38 0.60 0.28
N ASP A 85 -14.02 1.56 -0.39
CA ASP A 85 -14.68 1.36 -1.70
C ASP A 85 -13.88 1.86 -2.94
N PRO A 86 -12.54 2.08 -2.90
CA PRO A 86 -11.79 2.43 -4.11
C PRO A 86 -11.45 1.21 -4.97
N GLU A 87 -11.63 -0.02 -4.45
CA GLU A 87 -11.27 -1.26 -5.13
C GLU A 87 -12.01 -1.43 -6.47
N SER A 88 -13.23 -0.86 -6.59
CA SER A 88 -13.98 -0.99 -7.83
C SER A 88 -13.41 -0.12 -8.96
N GLU A 89 -13.00 1.12 -8.70
CA GLU A 89 -12.62 2.05 -9.76
C GLU A 89 -11.11 2.27 -9.87
N LEU A 90 -10.38 2.50 -8.77
CA LEU A 90 -8.91 2.65 -8.84
C LEU A 90 -8.26 1.33 -9.25
N GLY A 91 -8.80 0.22 -8.72
CA GLY A 91 -8.42 -1.14 -9.06
C GLY A 91 -8.67 -1.47 -10.53
N ARG A 92 -9.87 -1.16 -11.03
CA ARG A 92 -10.23 -1.33 -12.45
C ARG A 92 -9.33 -0.54 -13.38
N GLN A 93 -9.08 0.74 -13.10
CA GLN A 93 -8.19 1.59 -13.92
C GLN A 93 -6.77 1.01 -14.00
N MET A 94 -6.25 0.52 -12.87
CA MET A 94 -4.96 -0.12 -12.79
C MET A 94 -4.90 -1.45 -13.57
N ALA A 95 -5.93 -2.28 -13.46
CA ALA A 95 -6.05 -3.51 -14.23
C ALA A 95 -6.16 -3.25 -15.73
N GLU A 96 -6.95 -2.26 -16.15
CA GLU A 96 -7.09 -1.87 -17.55
C GLU A 96 -5.76 -1.42 -18.14
N ALA A 97 -5.00 -0.59 -17.42
CA ALA A 97 -3.67 -0.18 -17.83
C ALA A 97 -2.71 -1.38 -17.98
N TYR A 98 -2.75 -2.34 -17.04
CA TYR A 98 -1.94 -3.55 -17.11
C TYR A 98 -2.32 -4.44 -18.30
N GLN A 99 -3.62 -4.62 -18.57
CA GLN A 99 -4.11 -5.46 -19.67
C GLN A 99 -3.91 -4.81 -21.04
N ALA A 100 -3.88 -3.47 -21.10
CA ALA A 100 -3.61 -2.72 -22.33
C ALA A 100 -2.14 -2.74 -22.77
N ALA A 101 -1.22 -3.24 -21.93
CA ALA A 101 0.19 -3.34 -22.29
C ALA A 101 0.45 -4.42 -23.35
N ASP A 102 1.09 -4.03 -24.44
CA ASP A 102 1.28 -4.86 -25.65
C ASP A 102 2.26 -6.03 -25.46
N ASN A 103 3.10 -5.99 -24.43
CA ASN A 103 4.12 -6.99 -24.16
C ASN A 103 4.49 -7.02 -22.67
N GLU A 104 5.29 -8.02 -22.29
CA GLU A 104 5.69 -8.23 -20.90
C GLU A 104 6.53 -7.08 -20.32
N GLY A 105 7.42 -6.49 -21.11
CA GLY A 105 8.21 -5.34 -20.66
C GLY A 105 7.32 -4.14 -20.32
N SER A 106 6.30 -3.88 -21.13
CA SER A 106 5.30 -2.84 -20.88
C SER A 106 4.42 -3.14 -19.66
N ARG A 107 4.11 -4.41 -19.39
CA ARG A 107 3.39 -4.82 -18.16
C ARG A 107 4.21 -4.57 -16.92
N LEU A 108 5.48 -4.98 -16.91
CA LEU A 108 6.40 -4.74 -15.79
C LEU A 108 6.58 -3.23 -15.54
N ALA A 109 6.73 -2.43 -16.60
CA ALA A 109 6.79 -0.97 -16.47
C ALA A 109 5.49 -0.38 -15.92
N THR A 110 4.33 -0.95 -16.27
CA THR A 110 3.04 -0.54 -15.71
C THR A 110 2.96 -0.84 -14.22
N VAL A 111 3.38 -2.04 -13.79
CA VAL A 111 3.45 -2.42 -12.37
C VAL A 111 4.32 -1.44 -11.58
N ASP A 112 5.52 -1.14 -12.10
CA ASP A 112 6.43 -0.19 -11.48
C ASP A 112 5.83 1.21 -11.35
N THR A 113 5.07 1.65 -12.36
CA THR A 113 4.43 2.96 -12.36
C THR A 113 3.36 3.04 -11.28
N PHE A 114 2.54 2.01 -11.11
CA PHE A 114 1.53 1.98 -10.05
C PHE A 114 2.14 1.81 -8.66
N LEU A 115 3.22 1.03 -8.50
CA LEU A 115 3.94 0.95 -7.22
C LEU A 115 4.55 2.29 -6.80
N ARG A 116 5.08 3.07 -7.75
CA ARG A 116 5.50 4.47 -7.49
C ARG A 116 4.33 5.36 -7.11
N ALA A 117 3.20 5.25 -7.83
CA ALA A 117 2.00 6.00 -7.52
C ALA A 117 1.45 5.68 -6.11
N CYS A 118 1.52 4.41 -5.67
CA CYS A 118 1.23 4.02 -4.30
C CYS A 118 2.17 4.73 -3.32
N ALA A 119 3.49 4.66 -3.51
CA ALA A 119 4.45 5.33 -2.64
C ALA A 119 4.21 6.85 -2.57
N GLU A 120 3.89 7.49 -3.70
CA GLU A 120 3.51 8.90 -3.76
C GLU A 120 2.23 9.19 -2.99
N ALA A 121 1.21 8.32 -3.09
CA ALA A 121 -0.04 8.45 -2.33
C ALA A 121 0.21 8.33 -0.81
N ILE A 122 1.09 7.42 -0.38
CA ILE A 122 1.42 7.26 1.04
C ILE A 122 2.21 8.45 1.61
N ALA A 123 2.99 9.13 0.77
CA ALA A 123 3.71 10.34 1.17
C ALA A 123 2.82 11.59 1.27
N ARG A 124 1.52 11.50 0.91
CA ARG A 124 0.61 12.63 1.00
C ARG A 124 0.32 13.03 2.46
N PRO A 125 0.03 14.32 2.72
CA PRO A 125 -0.23 14.82 4.07
C PRO A 125 -1.35 14.06 4.80
N GLU A 126 -2.44 13.76 4.11
CA GLU A 126 -3.61 13.07 4.67
C GLU A 126 -3.29 11.65 5.18
N VAL A 127 -2.43 10.91 4.46
CA VAL A 127 -1.98 9.57 4.87
C VAL A 127 -0.94 9.69 5.98
N THR A 128 -0.01 10.64 5.88
CA THR A 128 0.99 10.89 6.92
C THR A 128 0.34 11.27 8.26
N GLU A 129 -0.71 12.09 8.23
CA GLU A 129 -1.52 12.43 9.40
C GLU A 129 -2.22 11.20 9.98
N ALA A 130 -2.85 10.38 9.12
CA ALA A 130 -3.51 9.16 9.55
C ALA A 130 -2.52 8.16 10.19
N LEU A 131 -1.34 7.96 9.59
CA LEU A 131 -0.27 7.15 10.16
C LEU A 131 0.28 7.75 11.46
N GLY A 132 0.31 9.08 11.58
CA GLY A 132 0.71 9.78 12.79
C GLY A 132 -0.21 9.54 13.99
N SER A 133 -1.45 9.12 13.75
CA SER A 133 -2.41 8.75 14.80
C SER A 133 -2.20 7.34 15.37
N LEU A 134 -1.42 6.51 14.69
CA LEU A 134 -1.09 5.17 15.15
C LEU A 134 -0.09 5.24 16.31
N VAL A 135 -0.24 4.34 17.29
CA VAL A 135 0.83 4.05 18.25
C VAL A 135 1.91 3.29 17.46
N ARG A 136 3.09 3.91 17.30
CA ARG A 136 4.19 3.34 16.51
C ARG A 136 5.25 2.77 17.45
N ASP A 137 5.65 1.53 17.17
CA ASP A 137 6.83 0.92 17.76
C ASP A 137 8.10 1.62 17.22
N ALA A 138 9.22 1.55 17.96
CA ALA A 138 10.49 2.11 17.52
C ALA A 138 11.01 1.50 16.21
N ARG A 139 10.55 0.29 15.86
CA ARG A 139 10.88 -0.44 14.63
C ARG A 139 9.96 -0.09 13.46
N PHE A 140 9.05 0.88 13.63
CA PHE A 140 8.02 1.19 12.62
C PHE A 140 8.62 1.45 11.23
N GLN A 141 8.11 0.74 10.23
CA GLN A 141 8.47 0.89 8.83
C GLN A 141 7.24 0.95 7.92
N ILE A 142 7.39 1.58 6.76
CA ILE A 142 6.39 1.55 5.68
C ILE A 142 6.96 0.72 4.55
N ARG A 143 6.13 -0.12 3.94
CA ARG A 143 6.50 -1.01 2.84
C ARG A 143 5.59 -0.76 1.64
N VAL A 144 6.22 -0.59 0.49
CA VAL A 144 5.59 -0.62 -0.83
C VAL A 144 6.54 -1.43 -1.69
N ALA A 145 6.27 -2.72 -1.84
CA ALA A 145 7.20 -3.66 -2.44
C ALA A 145 6.61 -4.33 -3.67
N HIS A 146 7.44 -4.61 -4.67
CA HIS A 146 7.04 -5.48 -5.76
C HIS A 146 6.81 -6.89 -5.22
N PRO A 147 5.62 -7.50 -5.44
CA PRO A 147 5.31 -8.79 -4.83
C PRO A 147 6.18 -9.94 -5.36
N ASP A 148 6.59 -9.91 -6.64
CA ASP A 148 7.39 -11.00 -7.21
C ASP A 148 8.89 -10.95 -6.89
N ASN A 149 9.46 -9.76 -6.67
CA ASN A 149 10.92 -9.59 -6.56
C ASN A 149 11.37 -8.82 -5.31
N GLY A 150 10.43 -8.35 -4.48
CA GLY A 150 10.70 -7.68 -3.21
C GLY A 150 11.31 -6.28 -3.34
N ARG A 151 11.46 -5.72 -4.55
CA ARG A 151 12.02 -4.37 -4.73
C ARG A 151 11.15 -3.33 -4.03
N GLN A 152 11.75 -2.51 -3.18
CA GLN A 152 11.09 -1.46 -2.42
C GLN A 152 10.93 -0.17 -3.24
N PHE A 153 9.76 0.46 -3.10
CA PHE A 153 9.39 1.75 -3.69
C PHE A 153 9.16 2.84 -2.63
N TRP A 154 9.27 2.48 -1.35
CA TRP A 154 9.24 3.42 -0.24
C TRP A 154 10.68 3.67 0.31
N PRO A 155 11.05 4.93 0.64
CA PRO A 155 10.30 6.17 0.38
C PRO A 155 10.17 6.42 -1.13
N PRO A 156 9.18 7.23 -1.58
CA PRO A 156 9.10 7.59 -2.98
C PRO A 156 10.43 8.21 -3.41
N GLY A 157 11.06 7.62 -4.42
CA GLY A 157 12.28 8.19 -5.00
C GLY A 157 12.02 9.57 -5.60
N PRO A 158 13.06 10.37 -5.89
CA PRO A 158 12.88 11.54 -6.73
C PRO A 158 12.23 11.10 -8.04
N ALA A 159 11.18 11.81 -8.48
CA ALA A 159 10.60 11.58 -9.79
C ALA A 159 11.74 11.66 -10.82
N ASP A 160 11.96 10.58 -11.57
CA ASP A 160 12.98 10.54 -12.62
C ASP A 160 12.63 11.61 -13.66
N GLY A 161 13.23 12.81 -13.57
CA GLY A 161 12.91 13.92 -14.48
C GLY A 161 13.16 15.37 -14.01
N ALA A 162 13.89 15.62 -12.91
CA ALA A 162 14.35 16.97 -12.57
C ALA A 162 15.88 17.01 -12.45
N ALA A 163 16.56 17.01 -13.60
CA ALA A 163 17.96 17.40 -13.75
C ALA A 163 18.10 18.33 -14.96
#